data_AF-A0A8D8YW44-F1
#
_entry.id   AF-A0A8D8YW44-F1
#
_cell.length_a   1.000
_cell.length_b   1.000
_cell.length_c   1.000
_cell.angle_alpha   90.00
_cell.angle_beta   90.00
_cell.angle_gamma   90.00
#
_symmetry.space_group_name_H-M   'P 1'
#
loop_
_entity.id
_entity.type
_entity.pdbx_description
1 polymer ?
#
loop_
_entity_poly.entity_id
_entity_poly.type
_entity_poly.pdbx_seq_one_letter_code
_entity_poly.pdbx_strand_id
1 'polypeptide(L)'
;MEDQGSASTIVASIKKLLDSVELQTSHDNPTDDFDTCLEKRITSFCSKENLTTDIVDKYLQDKYAITSVLGNSRWKFITVALYLLLKLKEKIESFGKEDVKQALLSVNEEKEVKRCAEICVSLGLMGALLPGIGIPVEKRSRYISLVKSELNVDVVENYNRLCFITKVLSQLFTTHCINHLGDYVTCLFQLCYTPLLKPGASNKQKTFTMSEEFYGRLVVERQQFKKLLEQLLASVNQADLLKQIMILFGYAVQSGPKRHVWFTNACTSILNNTLNKPNGIETVLKAMCDEDFTSPLVWRKLDIVARIIATMNTAYDVTCPQIVQMLQYNEDLIVSNDQLKLYNQFSIATCKHFHQLNPVVFHTHIYNHVIAPLEQMESKNQTTEGNTSSLSLTSSLLMLDRLFSHVDGLPRELLTKYTNLLFFIYFNIHSSPIYIPVKARLENLLLTLWTSFSVEQCAVLLNRCVFQVQCSPGGVKSGEVREDSLDEDDDEEEQEKFRKGIRRRRKMR
;
A
#
# COMPACT_ATOMS: atom_id res chain seq x y z
N MET A 1 -19.91 -40.68 21.59
CA MET A 1 -19.41 -41.50 20.48
C MET A 1 -18.98 -40.54 19.39
N GLU A 2 -17.76 -40.01 19.50
CA GLU A 2 -17.15 -39.14 18.50
C GLU A 2 -16.57 -40.04 17.41
N ASP A 3 -17.21 -40.06 16.24
CA ASP A 3 -16.69 -40.78 15.10
C ASP A 3 -15.41 -40.07 14.61
N GLN A 4 -14.27 -40.67 14.93
CA GLN A 4 -12.94 -40.17 14.60
C GLN A 4 -12.64 -40.44 13.12
N GLY A 5 -13.32 -39.72 12.23
CA GLY A 5 -12.95 -39.68 10.81
C GLY A 5 -11.52 -39.18 10.64
N SER A 6 -10.75 -39.81 9.75
CA SER A 6 -9.44 -39.31 9.34
C SER A 6 -9.58 -37.93 8.67
N ALA A 7 -8.52 -37.11 8.63
CA ALA A 7 -8.53 -35.85 7.89
C ALA A 7 -8.95 -36.07 6.41
N SER A 8 -8.52 -37.19 5.82
CA SER A 8 -8.91 -37.60 4.47
C SER A 8 -10.42 -37.87 4.34
N THR A 9 -11.07 -38.41 5.37
CA THR A 9 -12.53 -38.60 5.40
C THR A 9 -13.26 -37.26 5.35
N ILE A 10 -12.80 -36.26 6.11
CA ILE A 10 -13.40 -34.92 6.10
C ILE A 10 -13.22 -34.26 4.73
N VAL A 11 -12.04 -34.41 4.12
CA VAL A 11 -11.79 -33.90 2.76
C VAL A 11 -12.65 -34.61 1.72
N ALA A 12 -12.90 -35.91 1.86
CA ALA A 12 -13.83 -36.63 1.01
C ALA A 12 -15.26 -36.09 1.14
N SER A 13 -15.71 -35.75 2.35
CA SER A 13 -17.01 -35.09 2.56
C SER A 13 -17.03 -33.67 1.96
N ILE A 14 -15.93 -32.90 2.05
CA ILE A 14 -15.79 -31.61 1.34
C ILE A 14 -15.94 -31.83 -0.17
N LYS A 15 -15.23 -32.80 -0.75
CA LYS A 15 -15.31 -33.08 -2.19
C LYS A 15 -16.74 -33.46 -2.62
N LYS A 16 -17.41 -34.36 -1.90
CA LYS A 16 -18.82 -34.73 -2.16
C LYS A 16 -19.74 -33.51 -2.13
N LEU A 17 -19.51 -32.60 -1.18
CA LEU A 17 -20.26 -31.34 -1.08
C LEU A 17 -19.98 -30.44 -2.29
N LEU A 18 -18.74 -30.31 -2.75
CA LEU A 18 -18.36 -29.48 -3.90
C LEU A 18 -18.89 -30.04 -5.23
N ASP A 19 -18.83 -31.35 -5.43
CA ASP A 19 -19.37 -32.02 -6.63
C ASP A 19 -20.88 -31.76 -6.78
N SER A 20 -21.57 -31.47 -5.66
CA SER A 20 -22.98 -31.08 -5.66
C SER A 20 -23.23 -29.67 -6.23
N VAL A 21 -22.23 -28.79 -6.26
CA VAL A 21 -22.34 -27.41 -6.77
C VAL A 21 -21.91 -27.29 -8.24
N GLU A 22 -20.91 -28.04 -8.66
CA GLU A 22 -20.28 -27.84 -9.97
C GLU A 22 -20.98 -28.47 -11.16
N LEU A 23 -21.94 -29.36 -10.90
CA LEU A 23 -22.85 -29.82 -11.93
C LEU A 23 -23.90 -28.73 -12.21
N GLN A 24 -23.52 -27.69 -12.97
CA GLN A 24 -24.48 -26.93 -13.78
C GLN A 24 -24.49 -27.50 -15.21
N THR A 25 -25.70 -27.59 -15.78
CA THR A 25 -26.05 -27.94 -17.17
C THR A 25 -25.87 -29.40 -17.61
N SER A 26 -26.41 -30.40 -16.89
CA SER A 26 -27.05 -31.50 -17.63
C SER A 26 -28.45 -31.03 -18.00
N HIS A 27 -28.87 -31.31 -19.23
CA HIS A 27 -30.14 -30.93 -19.86
C HIS A 27 -31.40 -31.51 -19.18
N ASP A 28 -31.31 -31.91 -17.91
CA ASP A 28 -32.35 -32.63 -17.21
C ASP A 28 -33.28 -31.63 -16.50
N ASN A 29 -34.23 -31.11 -17.28
CA ASN A 29 -35.32 -30.19 -16.94
C ASN A 29 -35.00 -28.67 -16.93
N PRO A 30 -35.43 -27.90 -17.95
CA PRO A 30 -35.25 -26.46 -18.04
C PRO A 30 -36.14 -25.62 -17.09
N THR A 31 -36.75 -26.24 -16.08
CA THR A 31 -37.73 -25.61 -15.17
C THR A 31 -37.26 -25.46 -13.72
N ASP A 32 -36.16 -26.11 -13.30
CA ASP A 32 -35.69 -26.02 -11.91
C ASP A 32 -34.64 -24.90 -11.76
N ASP A 33 -34.97 -23.86 -10.99
CA ASP A 33 -34.08 -22.77 -10.60
C ASP A 33 -32.87 -23.30 -9.80
N PHE A 34 -31.70 -22.69 -9.97
CA PHE A 34 -30.43 -23.12 -9.37
C PHE A 34 -30.54 -23.31 -7.84
N ASP A 35 -31.25 -22.40 -7.18
CA ASP A 35 -31.43 -22.43 -5.72
C ASP A 35 -32.22 -23.65 -5.25
N THR A 36 -33.16 -24.14 -6.07
CA THR A 36 -33.96 -25.34 -5.79
C THR A 36 -33.13 -26.61 -5.98
N CYS A 37 -32.33 -26.67 -7.05
CA CYS A 37 -31.38 -27.75 -7.27
C CYS A 37 -30.35 -27.84 -6.13
N LEU A 38 -29.83 -26.69 -5.70
CA LEU A 38 -28.86 -26.60 -4.61
C LEU A 38 -29.48 -27.06 -3.29
N GLU A 39 -30.71 -26.64 -2.97
CA GLU A 39 -31.42 -27.07 -1.75
C GLU A 39 -31.62 -28.60 -1.70
N LYS A 40 -32.09 -29.20 -2.80
CA LYS A 40 -32.29 -30.66 -2.90
C LYS A 40 -30.97 -31.41 -2.65
N ARG A 41 -29.88 -30.92 -3.23
CA ARG A 41 -28.55 -31.54 -3.13
C ARG A 41 -27.94 -31.40 -1.73
N ILE A 42 -28.03 -30.23 -1.11
CA ILE A 42 -27.57 -30.01 0.28
C ILE A 42 -28.35 -30.89 1.24
N THR A 43 -29.68 -30.95 1.08
CA THR A 43 -30.53 -31.78 1.95
C THR A 43 -30.17 -33.26 1.81
N SER A 44 -29.94 -33.74 0.59
CA SER A 44 -29.45 -35.10 0.32
C SER A 44 -28.08 -35.37 0.96
N PHE A 45 -27.13 -34.43 0.83
CA PHE A 45 -25.82 -34.53 1.47
C PHE A 45 -25.94 -34.60 3.00
N CYS A 46 -26.70 -33.67 3.60
CA CYS A 46 -26.94 -33.59 5.03
C CYS A 46 -27.58 -34.88 5.57
N SER A 47 -28.57 -35.44 4.86
CA SER A 47 -29.18 -36.72 5.25
C SER A 47 -28.21 -37.90 5.21
N LYS A 48 -27.26 -37.93 4.25
CA LYS A 48 -26.30 -39.03 4.10
C LYS A 48 -25.18 -38.97 5.13
N GLU A 49 -24.76 -37.77 5.50
CA GLU A 49 -23.68 -37.54 6.46
C GLU A 49 -24.21 -37.36 7.90
N ASN A 50 -25.51 -37.62 8.14
CA ASN A 50 -26.21 -37.40 9.42
C ASN A 50 -25.99 -35.99 9.99
N LEU A 51 -25.90 -35.00 9.11
CA LEU A 51 -25.70 -33.60 9.46
C LEU A 51 -27.05 -32.89 9.49
N THR A 52 -27.39 -32.24 10.61
CA THR A 52 -28.52 -31.30 10.66
C THR A 52 -28.00 -29.88 10.81
N THR A 53 -28.78 -28.90 10.37
CA THR A 53 -28.48 -27.48 10.59
C THR A 53 -28.30 -27.17 12.08
N ASP A 54 -29.10 -27.81 12.94
CA ASP A 54 -29.00 -27.64 14.39
C ASP A 54 -27.66 -28.13 14.96
N ILE A 55 -27.11 -29.23 14.43
CA ILE A 55 -25.79 -29.73 14.83
C ILE A 55 -24.69 -28.75 14.43
N VAL A 56 -24.77 -28.21 13.21
CA VAL A 56 -23.80 -27.25 12.70
C VAL A 56 -23.86 -25.95 13.51
N ASP A 57 -25.06 -25.43 13.74
CA ASP A 57 -25.29 -24.18 14.46
C ASP A 57 -24.87 -24.31 15.93
N LYS A 58 -25.21 -25.43 16.56
CA LYS A 58 -24.76 -25.74 17.91
C LYS A 58 -23.24 -25.84 17.98
N TYR A 59 -22.59 -26.51 17.02
CA TYR A 59 -21.13 -26.61 16.99
C TYR A 59 -20.47 -25.22 16.87
N LEU A 60 -20.96 -24.37 15.97
CA LEU A 60 -20.42 -23.02 15.77
C LEU A 60 -20.63 -22.12 17.00
N GLN A 61 -21.78 -22.24 17.64
CA GLN A 61 -22.10 -21.48 18.84
C GLN A 61 -21.28 -21.98 20.04
N ASP A 62 -21.21 -23.29 20.28
CA ASP A 62 -20.54 -23.88 21.45
C ASP A 62 -19.02 -23.71 21.38
N LYS A 63 -18.41 -23.89 20.19
CA LYS A 63 -16.96 -23.84 20.02
C LYS A 63 -16.42 -22.44 19.79
N TYR A 64 -17.16 -21.61 19.05
CA TYR A 64 -16.64 -20.34 18.54
C TYR A 64 -17.50 -19.12 18.93
N ALA A 65 -18.63 -19.33 19.63
CA ALA A 65 -19.62 -18.29 19.92
C ALA A 65 -20.11 -17.58 18.64
N ILE A 66 -20.24 -18.34 17.55
CA ILE A 66 -20.70 -17.85 16.26
C ILE A 66 -22.13 -18.34 16.03
N THR A 67 -23.07 -17.41 15.95
CA THR A 67 -24.47 -17.70 15.63
C THR A 67 -24.66 -17.73 14.12
N SER A 68 -25.26 -18.80 13.60
CA SER A 68 -25.62 -18.89 12.18
C SER A 68 -26.68 -17.86 11.82
N VAL A 69 -26.72 -17.50 10.54
CA VAL A 69 -27.76 -16.62 9.98
C VAL A 69 -28.79 -17.49 9.30
N LEU A 70 -30.07 -17.22 9.49
CA LEU A 70 -31.13 -17.86 8.71
C LEU A 70 -30.93 -17.45 7.24
N GLY A 71 -30.88 -18.40 6.31
CA GLY A 71 -30.60 -18.05 4.93
C GLY A 71 -31.14 -19.06 3.92
N ASN A 72 -31.06 -18.66 2.65
CA ASN A 72 -31.43 -19.48 1.50
C ASN A 72 -30.51 -20.72 1.37
N SER A 73 -30.77 -21.54 0.36
CA SER A 73 -30.00 -22.75 0.07
C SER A 73 -28.50 -22.49 -0.08
N ARG A 74 -28.11 -21.35 -0.68
CA ARG A 74 -26.71 -20.92 -0.78
C ARG A 74 -26.07 -20.69 0.58
N TRP A 75 -26.80 -20.06 1.50
CA TRP A 75 -26.27 -19.81 2.84
C TRP A 75 -26.14 -21.11 3.66
N LYS A 76 -27.10 -22.04 3.51
CA LYS A 76 -26.97 -23.39 4.09
C LYS A 76 -25.73 -24.10 3.57
N PHE A 77 -25.45 -24.01 2.27
CA PHE A 77 -24.23 -24.55 1.67
C PHE A 77 -22.97 -23.98 2.33
N ILE A 78 -22.88 -22.64 2.39
CA ILE A 78 -21.73 -21.93 2.94
C ILE A 78 -21.51 -22.34 4.39
N THR A 79 -22.58 -22.42 5.18
CA THR A 79 -22.53 -22.78 6.60
C THR A 79 -21.99 -24.21 6.79
N VAL A 80 -22.49 -25.17 6.01
CA VAL A 80 -22.01 -26.57 6.05
C VAL A 80 -20.55 -26.68 5.58
N ALA A 81 -20.20 -25.99 4.49
CA ALA A 81 -18.84 -25.99 3.95
C ALA A 81 -17.82 -25.42 4.95
N LEU A 82 -18.14 -24.28 5.57
CA LEU A 82 -17.31 -23.66 6.60
C LEU A 82 -17.17 -24.53 7.85
N TYR A 83 -18.24 -25.23 8.25
CA TYR A 83 -18.20 -26.20 9.33
C TYR A 83 -17.23 -27.37 9.03
N LEU A 84 -17.26 -27.92 7.82
CA LEU A 84 -16.33 -28.99 7.42
C LEU A 84 -14.88 -28.50 7.42
N LEU A 85 -14.63 -27.27 6.98
CA LEU A 85 -13.31 -26.65 7.04
C LEU A 85 -12.81 -26.46 8.48
N LEU A 86 -13.67 -26.03 9.40
CA LEU A 86 -13.33 -25.91 10.82
C LEU A 86 -13.05 -27.28 11.46
N LYS A 87 -13.85 -28.30 11.15
CA LYS A 87 -13.59 -29.67 11.61
C LYS A 87 -12.26 -30.20 11.09
N LEU A 88 -11.95 -29.94 9.82
CA LEU A 88 -10.68 -30.33 9.23
C LEU A 88 -9.51 -29.64 9.95
N LYS A 89 -9.64 -28.33 10.21
CA LYS A 89 -8.67 -27.55 10.97
C LYS A 89 -8.40 -28.18 12.35
N GLU A 90 -9.44 -28.39 13.15
CA GLU A 90 -9.32 -29.00 14.49
C GLU A 90 -8.66 -30.37 14.43
N LYS A 91 -8.99 -31.17 13.41
CA LYS A 91 -8.41 -32.49 13.23
C LYS A 91 -6.92 -32.40 12.89
N ILE A 92 -6.52 -31.51 11.99
CA ILE A 92 -5.11 -31.28 11.65
C ILE A 92 -4.33 -30.82 12.89
N GLU A 93 -4.89 -29.89 13.68
CA GLU A 93 -4.25 -29.40 14.90
C GLU A 93 -4.15 -30.48 15.99
N SER A 94 -5.10 -31.43 16.04
CA SER A 94 -5.09 -32.53 17.02
C SER A 94 -3.94 -33.53 16.86
N PHE A 95 -3.32 -33.62 15.67
CA PHE A 95 -2.18 -34.51 15.44
C PHE A 95 -0.86 -33.99 16.02
N GLY A 96 -0.83 -32.75 16.53
CA GLY A 96 0.36 -32.18 17.17
C GLY A 96 1.58 -32.10 16.24
N LYS A 97 2.77 -31.88 16.82
CA LYS A 97 4.05 -31.84 16.08
C LYS A 97 4.64 -33.22 15.80
N GLU A 98 4.11 -34.29 16.39
CA GLU A 98 4.73 -35.61 16.38
C GLU A 98 4.36 -36.44 15.14
N ASP A 99 3.16 -36.24 14.58
CA ASP A 99 2.66 -36.96 13.40
C ASP A 99 2.50 -36.08 12.15
N VAL A 100 3.59 -35.42 11.75
CA VAL A 100 3.64 -34.50 10.58
C VAL A 100 3.07 -35.15 9.30
N LYS A 101 3.27 -36.46 9.08
CA LYS A 101 2.72 -37.16 7.89
C LYS A 101 1.20 -37.27 7.89
N GLN A 102 0.54 -37.36 9.05
CA GLN A 102 -0.92 -37.43 9.12
C GLN A 102 -1.57 -36.03 9.13
N ALA A 103 -0.80 -35.01 9.51
CA ALA A 103 -1.20 -33.60 9.42
C ALA A 103 -1.07 -33.00 8.01
N LEU A 104 -0.28 -33.63 7.13
CA LEU A 104 -0.09 -33.19 5.75
C LEU A 104 -1.18 -33.75 4.83
N LEU A 105 -1.93 -32.84 4.21
CA LEU A 105 -2.87 -33.17 3.14
C LEU A 105 -2.11 -33.51 1.85
N SER A 106 -2.63 -34.45 1.07
CA SER A 106 -2.13 -34.64 -0.30
C SER A 106 -2.41 -33.42 -1.16
N VAL A 107 -1.66 -33.25 -2.25
CA VAL A 107 -1.83 -32.12 -3.20
C VAL A 107 -3.27 -32.05 -3.74
N ASN A 108 -3.94 -33.19 -3.91
CA ASN A 108 -5.33 -33.22 -4.38
C ASN A 108 -6.31 -32.82 -3.27
N GLU A 109 -6.09 -33.29 -2.04
CA GLU A 109 -6.91 -32.89 -0.89
C GLU A 109 -6.78 -31.38 -0.60
N GLU A 110 -5.56 -30.85 -0.66
CA GLU A 110 -5.31 -29.42 -0.49
C GLU A 110 -6.03 -28.58 -1.57
N LYS A 111 -6.08 -29.07 -2.82
CA LYS A 111 -6.83 -28.42 -3.90
C LYS A 111 -8.33 -28.37 -3.59
N GLU A 112 -8.92 -29.45 -3.09
CA GLU A 112 -10.35 -29.46 -2.74
C GLU A 112 -10.65 -28.53 -1.56
N VAL A 113 -9.77 -28.47 -0.56
CA VAL A 113 -9.90 -27.53 0.58
C VAL A 113 -9.82 -26.09 0.11
N LYS A 114 -8.83 -25.74 -0.71
CA LYS A 114 -8.67 -24.41 -1.29
C LYS A 114 -9.89 -23.99 -2.12
N ARG A 115 -10.39 -24.90 -2.94
CA ARG A 115 -11.59 -24.71 -3.76
C ARG A 115 -12.86 -24.52 -2.91
N CYS A 116 -13.00 -25.27 -1.83
CA CYS A 116 -14.09 -25.08 -0.87
C CYS A 116 -14.04 -23.68 -0.25
N ALA A 117 -12.86 -23.25 0.20
CA ALA A 117 -12.66 -21.92 0.75
C ALA A 117 -12.95 -20.82 -0.30
N GLU A 118 -12.48 -20.99 -1.53
CA GLU A 118 -12.74 -20.05 -2.64
C GLU A 118 -14.24 -19.89 -2.92
N ILE A 119 -15.00 -20.98 -2.92
CA ILE A 119 -16.46 -20.93 -3.11
C ILE A 119 -17.14 -20.25 -1.93
N CYS A 120 -16.73 -20.53 -0.68
CA CYS A 120 -17.28 -19.85 0.50
C CYS A 120 -17.01 -18.35 0.48
N VAL A 121 -15.80 -17.94 0.09
CA VAL A 121 -15.44 -16.52 -0.10
C VAL A 121 -16.24 -15.92 -1.25
N SER A 122 -16.40 -16.64 -2.35
CA SER A 122 -17.09 -16.10 -3.53
C SER A 122 -18.59 -15.93 -3.33
N LEU A 123 -19.27 -16.97 -2.82
CA LEU A 123 -20.72 -16.96 -2.63
C LEU A 123 -21.13 -16.24 -1.35
N GLY A 124 -20.33 -16.32 -0.29
CA GLY A 124 -20.69 -15.75 1.00
C GLY A 124 -20.13 -14.36 1.23
N LEU A 125 -18.81 -14.21 1.08
CA LEU A 125 -18.11 -13.00 1.48
C LEU A 125 -18.29 -11.88 0.45
N MET A 126 -18.06 -12.17 -0.83
CA MET A 126 -18.13 -11.16 -1.87
C MET A 126 -19.55 -10.62 -2.09
N GLY A 127 -20.58 -11.44 -1.89
CA GLY A 127 -21.99 -11.00 -1.89
C GLY A 127 -22.31 -10.00 -0.77
N ALA A 128 -21.56 -10.05 0.34
CA ALA A 128 -21.78 -9.19 1.50
C ALA A 128 -20.93 -7.91 1.55
N LEU A 129 -19.98 -7.75 0.63
CA LEU A 129 -19.16 -6.55 0.53
C LEU A 129 -19.92 -5.39 -0.14
N LEU A 130 -19.67 -4.15 0.30
CA LEU A 130 -20.26 -3.00 -0.38
C LEU A 130 -19.63 -2.83 -1.78
N PRO A 131 -20.38 -2.31 -2.76
CA PRO A 131 -19.85 -2.06 -4.09
C PRO A 131 -18.62 -1.14 -4.05
N GLY A 132 -17.55 -1.52 -4.77
CA GLY A 132 -16.30 -0.76 -4.82
C GLY A 132 -15.29 -1.08 -3.70
N ILE A 133 -15.59 -2.09 -2.88
CA ILE A 133 -14.69 -2.60 -1.84
C ILE A 133 -14.15 -3.97 -2.27
N GLY A 134 -12.85 -4.17 -2.09
CA GLY A 134 -12.17 -5.38 -2.55
C GLY A 134 -11.98 -5.41 -4.07
N ILE A 135 -11.52 -6.57 -4.56
CA ILE A 135 -11.36 -6.79 -6.00
C ILE A 135 -12.68 -7.41 -6.52
N PRO A 136 -13.27 -6.94 -7.62
CA PRO A 136 -14.52 -7.51 -8.13
C PRO A 136 -14.42 -9.03 -8.39
N VAL A 137 -15.49 -9.77 -8.11
CA VAL A 137 -15.60 -11.23 -8.35
C VAL A 137 -15.28 -11.53 -9.82
N GLU A 138 -15.71 -10.64 -10.73
CA GLU A 138 -15.48 -10.68 -12.18
C GLU A 138 -14.02 -10.93 -12.56
N LYS A 139 -13.10 -10.38 -11.76
CA LYS A 139 -11.67 -10.40 -12.08
C LYS A 139 -10.96 -11.60 -11.48
N ARG A 140 -11.66 -12.43 -10.70
CA ARG A 140 -11.03 -13.40 -9.79
C ARG A 140 -11.65 -14.78 -9.80
N SER A 141 -12.95 -14.88 -10.03
CA SER A 141 -13.68 -16.12 -9.85
C SER A 141 -14.49 -16.47 -11.09
N ARG A 142 -14.38 -17.73 -11.50
CA ARG A 142 -15.21 -18.33 -12.56
C ARG A 142 -16.67 -18.51 -12.13
N TYR A 143 -16.96 -18.41 -10.83
CA TYR A 143 -18.30 -18.62 -10.25
C TYR A 143 -19.18 -17.37 -10.29
N ILE A 144 -18.89 -16.43 -11.19
CA ILE A 144 -19.54 -15.12 -11.23
C ILE A 144 -21.04 -15.17 -11.52
N SER A 145 -21.47 -16.12 -12.34
CA SER A 145 -22.88 -16.34 -12.68
C SER A 145 -23.70 -16.74 -11.45
N LEU A 146 -23.05 -17.38 -10.47
CA LEU A 146 -23.67 -17.79 -9.21
C LEU A 146 -23.85 -16.60 -8.26
N VAL A 147 -22.95 -15.62 -8.26
CA VAL A 147 -23.02 -14.45 -7.36
C VAL A 147 -24.05 -13.42 -7.83
N LYS A 148 -24.19 -13.22 -9.15
CA LYS A 148 -25.07 -12.18 -9.73
C LYS A 148 -26.57 -12.44 -9.58
N SER A 149 -26.96 -13.66 -9.19
CA SER A 149 -28.34 -14.07 -9.02
C SER A 149 -28.89 -13.90 -7.60
N GLU A 150 -28.10 -13.38 -6.64
CA GLU A 150 -28.62 -13.15 -5.29
C GLU A 150 -29.62 -11.99 -5.26
N LEU A 151 -30.82 -12.33 -4.77
CA LEU A 151 -31.94 -11.43 -4.48
C LEU A 151 -31.53 -10.32 -3.49
N ASN A 152 -32.33 -9.25 -3.42
CA ASN A 152 -32.17 -8.15 -2.45
C ASN A 152 -32.19 -8.67 -0.99
N VAL A 153 -31.04 -9.09 -0.46
CA VAL A 153 -30.86 -9.47 0.94
C VAL A 153 -30.98 -8.22 1.80
N ASP A 154 -31.68 -8.33 2.93
CA ASP A 154 -31.81 -7.24 3.88
C ASP A 154 -30.44 -6.76 4.39
N VAL A 155 -30.32 -5.47 4.70
CA VAL A 155 -29.06 -4.87 5.15
C VAL A 155 -28.55 -5.49 6.44
N VAL A 156 -29.45 -5.83 7.37
CA VAL A 156 -29.08 -6.43 8.67
C VAL A 156 -28.62 -7.87 8.45
N GLU A 157 -29.35 -8.62 7.63
CA GLU A 157 -28.98 -10.00 7.28
C GLU A 157 -27.61 -10.03 6.60
N ASN A 158 -27.38 -9.14 5.63
CA ASN A 158 -26.12 -9.06 4.92
C ASN A 158 -24.94 -8.72 5.85
N TYR A 159 -25.15 -7.82 6.82
CA TYR A 159 -24.17 -7.51 7.85
C TYR A 159 -23.88 -8.72 8.76
N ASN A 160 -24.91 -9.47 9.16
CA ASN A 160 -24.74 -10.68 9.98
C ASN A 160 -23.95 -11.75 9.22
N ARG A 161 -24.23 -11.94 7.92
CA ARG A 161 -23.50 -12.87 7.05
C ARG A 161 -22.01 -12.49 6.95
N LEU A 162 -21.72 -11.20 6.78
CA LEU A 162 -20.35 -10.68 6.77
C LEU A 162 -19.63 -10.94 8.11
N CYS A 163 -20.29 -10.68 9.23
CA CYS A 163 -19.75 -10.95 10.56
C CYS A 163 -19.46 -12.43 10.77
N PHE A 164 -20.40 -13.29 10.39
CA PHE A 164 -20.28 -14.74 10.50
C PHE A 164 -19.06 -15.26 9.74
N ILE A 165 -18.96 -14.95 8.44
CA ILE A 165 -17.85 -15.44 7.62
C ILE A 165 -16.52 -14.88 8.12
N THR A 166 -16.47 -13.60 8.49
CA THR A 166 -15.23 -13.00 9.00
C THR A 166 -14.76 -13.71 10.28
N LYS A 167 -15.67 -14.00 11.21
CA LYS A 167 -15.33 -14.76 12.42
C LYS A 167 -14.85 -16.17 12.11
N VAL A 168 -15.50 -16.89 11.20
CA VAL A 168 -15.04 -18.23 10.81
C VAL A 168 -13.68 -18.19 10.11
N LEU A 169 -13.49 -17.26 9.17
CA LEU A 169 -12.20 -17.08 8.48
C LEU A 169 -11.08 -16.77 9.46
N SER A 170 -11.33 -15.96 10.49
CA SER A 170 -10.33 -15.69 11.53
C SER A 170 -9.77 -16.95 12.17
N GLN A 171 -10.60 -17.99 12.30
CA GLN A 171 -10.19 -19.29 12.83
C GLN A 171 -9.42 -20.10 11.79
N LEU A 172 -9.75 -19.97 10.51
CA LEU A 172 -9.12 -20.75 9.44
C LEU A 172 -7.81 -20.13 8.92
N PHE A 173 -7.57 -18.83 9.11
CA PHE A 173 -6.32 -18.17 8.71
C PHE A 173 -5.11 -18.56 9.55
N THR A 174 -5.31 -19.18 10.72
CA THR A 174 -4.20 -19.71 11.53
C THR A 174 -3.57 -20.96 10.92
N THR A 175 -4.24 -21.58 9.94
CA THR A 175 -3.75 -22.76 9.22
C THR A 175 -3.45 -22.42 7.76
N HIS A 176 -2.55 -23.18 7.14
CA HIS A 176 -2.16 -23.04 5.72
C HIS A 176 -3.32 -23.32 4.72
N CYS A 177 -4.57 -23.38 5.20
CA CYS A 177 -5.72 -23.83 4.45
C CYS A 177 -6.33 -22.75 3.53
N ILE A 178 -6.04 -21.46 3.73
CA ILE A 178 -6.73 -20.37 3.01
C ILE A 178 -5.78 -19.36 2.37
N ASN A 179 -5.83 -19.28 1.03
CA ASN A 179 -5.11 -18.30 0.21
C ASN A 179 -6.02 -17.11 -0.19
N HIS A 180 -6.73 -16.52 0.77
CA HIS A 180 -7.69 -15.42 0.55
C HIS A 180 -7.45 -14.22 1.47
N LEU A 181 -6.19 -13.97 1.85
CA LEU A 181 -5.83 -12.92 2.79
C LEU A 181 -6.38 -11.54 2.38
N GLY A 182 -6.32 -11.21 1.08
CA GLY A 182 -6.87 -9.95 0.57
C GLY A 182 -8.38 -9.79 0.81
N ASP A 183 -9.16 -10.86 0.65
CA ASP A 183 -10.60 -10.85 0.91
C ASP A 183 -10.91 -10.70 2.39
N TYR A 184 -10.16 -11.41 3.23
CA TYR A 184 -10.33 -11.34 4.67
C TYR A 184 -9.98 -9.96 5.24
N VAL A 185 -8.87 -9.37 4.81
CA VAL A 185 -8.48 -7.99 5.16
C VAL A 185 -9.56 -7.01 4.70
N THR A 186 -10.14 -7.22 3.52
CA THR A 186 -11.22 -6.38 3.00
C THR A 186 -12.46 -6.40 3.89
N CYS A 187 -12.86 -7.58 4.38
CA CYS A 187 -13.99 -7.71 5.32
C CYS A 187 -13.71 -7.04 6.66
N LEU A 188 -12.52 -7.27 7.20
CA LEU A 188 -12.12 -6.63 8.44
C LEU A 188 -12.14 -5.11 8.29
N PHE A 189 -11.68 -4.56 7.16
CA PHE A 189 -11.76 -3.12 6.92
C PHE A 189 -13.19 -2.62 6.87
N GLN A 190 -14.08 -3.34 6.17
CA GLN A 190 -15.50 -2.98 6.13
C GLN A 190 -16.12 -2.98 7.53
N LEU A 191 -15.89 -4.01 8.34
CA LEU A 191 -16.45 -4.11 9.69
C LEU A 191 -15.83 -3.09 10.66
N CYS A 192 -14.55 -2.77 10.52
CA CYS A 192 -13.84 -1.86 11.40
C CYS A 192 -14.08 -0.38 11.10
N TYR A 193 -14.15 0.00 9.81
CA TYR A 193 -14.00 1.39 9.37
C TYR A 193 -15.20 1.95 8.59
N THR A 194 -16.17 1.14 8.16
CA THR A 194 -17.36 1.65 7.47
C THR A 194 -18.10 2.65 8.36
N PRO A 195 -18.43 3.87 7.92
CA PRO A 195 -19.21 4.81 8.72
C PRO A 195 -20.56 4.22 9.14
N LEU A 196 -20.90 4.30 10.42
CA LEU A 196 -22.21 3.85 10.93
C LEU A 196 -23.24 4.96 10.74
N LEU A 197 -24.45 4.58 10.34
CA LEU A 197 -25.60 5.46 10.45
C LEU A 197 -25.91 5.69 11.94
N LYS A 198 -26.25 6.92 12.31
CA LYS A 198 -26.69 7.25 13.67
C LYS A 198 -28.10 6.71 13.94
N PRO A 199 -28.47 6.43 15.20
CA PRO A 199 -29.84 6.07 15.55
C PRO A 199 -30.86 7.09 15.01
N GLY A 200 -31.96 6.61 14.45
CA GLY A 200 -32.99 7.44 13.82
C GLY A 200 -32.65 7.97 12.42
N ALA A 201 -31.41 7.82 11.95
CA ALA A 201 -31.06 8.12 10.57
C ALA A 201 -31.46 6.97 9.65
N SER A 202 -31.91 7.33 8.44
CA SER A 202 -32.24 6.37 7.39
C SER A 202 -31.15 6.36 6.31
N ASN A 203 -30.97 5.22 5.64
CA ASN A 203 -30.03 5.13 4.54
C ASN A 203 -30.48 5.97 3.33
N LYS A 204 -29.59 6.20 2.36
CA LYS A 204 -29.88 7.05 1.19
C LYS A 204 -31.12 6.62 0.40
N GLN A 205 -31.47 5.34 0.47
CA GLN A 205 -32.61 4.73 -0.22
C GLN A 205 -33.88 4.69 0.65
N LYS A 206 -33.81 5.16 1.91
CA LYS A 206 -34.86 5.07 2.93
C LYS A 206 -35.41 3.65 3.19
N THR A 207 -34.67 2.62 2.79
CA THR A 207 -35.06 1.22 2.96
C THR A 207 -34.78 0.70 4.38
N PHE A 208 -33.89 1.37 5.11
CA PHE A 208 -33.50 0.97 6.46
C PHE A 208 -33.38 2.18 7.39
N THR A 209 -33.88 2.06 8.61
CA THR A 209 -33.72 3.05 9.68
C THR A 209 -32.95 2.43 10.83
N MET A 210 -31.88 3.10 11.27
CA MET A 210 -31.01 2.59 12.32
C MET A 210 -31.72 2.62 13.68
N SER A 211 -31.90 1.45 14.32
CA SER A 211 -32.37 1.36 15.70
C SER A 211 -31.23 1.60 16.69
N GLU A 212 -31.56 2.05 17.90
CA GLU A 212 -30.59 2.30 18.96
C GLU A 212 -29.91 1.00 19.42
N GLU A 213 -30.67 -0.09 19.55
CA GLU A 213 -30.17 -1.42 19.91
C GLU A 213 -29.16 -1.95 18.88
N PHE A 214 -29.50 -1.87 17.58
CA PHE A 214 -28.61 -2.33 16.53
C PHE A 214 -27.36 -1.47 16.45
N TYR A 215 -27.48 -0.14 16.58
CA TYR A 215 -26.32 0.74 16.66
C TYR A 215 -25.38 0.38 17.83
N GLY A 216 -25.93 0.12 19.01
CA GLY A 216 -25.17 -0.34 20.17
C GLY A 216 -24.40 -1.64 19.88
N ARG A 217 -25.06 -2.62 19.24
CA ARG A 217 -24.43 -3.87 18.80
C ARG A 217 -23.26 -3.61 17.83
N LEU A 218 -23.47 -2.78 16.81
CA LEU A 218 -22.44 -2.45 15.80
C LEU A 218 -21.19 -1.81 16.43
N VAL A 219 -21.37 -0.96 17.45
CA VAL A 219 -20.25 -0.32 18.15
C VAL A 219 -19.42 -1.35 18.91
N VAL A 220 -20.06 -2.29 19.61
CA VAL A 220 -19.38 -3.36 20.36
C VAL A 220 -18.64 -4.30 19.40
N GLU A 221 -19.34 -4.79 18.37
CA GLU A 221 -18.76 -5.72 17.38
C GLU A 221 -17.60 -5.09 16.61
N ARG A 222 -17.68 -3.79 16.28
CA ARG A 222 -16.56 -3.05 15.68
C ARG A 222 -15.28 -3.17 16.51
N GLN A 223 -15.38 -3.05 17.84
CA GLN A 223 -14.20 -3.18 18.69
C GLN A 223 -13.66 -4.61 18.70
N GLN A 224 -14.54 -5.62 18.61
CA GLN A 224 -14.11 -7.02 18.46
C GLN A 224 -13.37 -7.23 17.13
N PHE A 225 -13.89 -6.71 16.02
CA PHE A 225 -13.22 -6.82 14.71
C PHE A 225 -11.92 -6.02 14.63
N LYS A 226 -11.81 -4.90 15.33
CA LYS A 226 -10.52 -4.18 15.46
C LYS A 226 -9.46 -5.03 16.15
N LYS A 227 -9.83 -5.73 17.23
CA LYS A 227 -8.93 -6.68 17.90
C LYS A 227 -8.52 -7.83 16.96
N LEU A 228 -9.47 -8.38 16.19
CA LEU A 228 -9.16 -9.41 15.20
C LEU A 228 -8.20 -8.89 14.11
N LEU A 229 -8.38 -7.64 13.67
CA LEU A 229 -7.46 -7.00 12.73
C LEU A 229 -6.08 -6.84 13.36
N GLU A 230 -5.96 -6.33 14.58
CA GLU A 230 -4.68 -6.21 15.30
C GLU A 230 -3.97 -7.57 15.45
N GLN A 231 -4.71 -8.62 15.78
CA GLN A 231 -4.18 -9.99 15.83
C GLN A 231 -3.65 -10.46 14.47
N LEU A 232 -4.41 -10.21 13.39
CA LEU A 232 -4.00 -10.55 12.03
C LEU A 232 -2.71 -9.80 11.62
N LEU A 233 -2.64 -8.50 11.94
CA LEU A 233 -1.47 -7.66 11.68
C LEU A 233 -0.22 -8.15 12.42
N ALA A 234 -0.41 -8.81 13.57
CA ALA A 234 0.68 -9.37 14.37
C ALA A 234 1.08 -10.79 13.95
N SER A 235 0.15 -11.60 13.41
CA SER A 235 0.39 -13.02 13.13
C SER A 235 0.88 -13.31 11.71
N VAL A 236 0.54 -12.47 10.74
CA VAL A 236 0.84 -12.71 9.31
C VAL A 236 2.17 -12.08 8.92
N ASN A 237 2.86 -12.69 7.95
CA ASN A 237 4.05 -12.11 7.34
C ASN A 237 3.72 -10.70 6.81
N GLN A 238 4.47 -9.70 7.30
CA GLN A 238 4.22 -8.31 6.94
C GLN A 238 4.35 -8.06 5.44
N ALA A 239 5.23 -8.78 4.73
CA ALA A 239 5.38 -8.65 3.29
C ALA A 239 4.11 -9.10 2.54
N ASP A 240 3.57 -10.27 2.88
CA ASP A 240 2.35 -10.80 2.25
C ASP A 240 1.16 -9.88 2.51
N LEU A 241 1.02 -9.42 3.76
CA LEU A 241 -0.03 -8.51 4.16
C LEU A 241 0.07 -7.17 3.41
N LEU A 242 1.26 -6.57 3.34
CA LEU A 242 1.48 -5.31 2.63
C LEU A 242 1.18 -5.45 1.14
N LYS A 243 1.61 -6.56 0.53
CA LYS A 243 1.30 -6.88 -0.87
C LYS A 243 -0.22 -6.88 -1.09
N GLN A 244 -0.99 -7.54 -0.22
CA GLN A 244 -2.46 -7.53 -0.32
C GLN A 244 -3.05 -6.13 -0.12
N ILE A 245 -2.61 -5.37 0.90
CA ILE A 245 -3.12 -4.02 1.17
C ILE A 245 -2.81 -3.08 0.00
N MET A 246 -1.63 -3.18 -0.61
CA MET A 246 -1.25 -2.36 -1.76
C MET A 246 -2.07 -2.70 -3.00
N ILE A 247 -2.34 -3.98 -3.25
CA ILE A 247 -3.25 -4.41 -4.31
C ILE A 247 -4.64 -3.80 -4.07
N LEU A 248 -5.19 -3.94 -2.86
CA LEU A 248 -6.50 -3.38 -2.49
C LEU A 248 -6.54 -1.86 -2.64
N PHE A 249 -5.50 -1.16 -2.20
CA PHE A 249 -5.38 0.29 -2.35
C PHE A 249 -5.37 0.69 -3.83
N GLY A 250 -4.59 0.00 -4.67
CA GLY A 250 -4.54 0.25 -6.11
C GLY A 250 -5.91 0.11 -6.77
N TYR A 251 -6.66 -0.93 -6.42
CA TYR A 251 -8.03 -1.12 -6.90
C TYR A 251 -8.99 -0.05 -6.38
N ALA A 252 -8.90 0.34 -5.11
CA ALA A 252 -9.75 1.38 -4.53
C ALA A 252 -9.56 2.74 -5.21
N VAL A 253 -8.32 3.07 -5.59
CA VAL A 253 -8.00 4.30 -6.33
C VAL A 253 -8.55 4.25 -7.77
N GLN A 254 -8.48 3.08 -8.42
CA GLN A 254 -8.99 2.88 -9.78
C GLN A 254 -10.53 2.80 -9.88
N SER A 255 -11.22 2.56 -8.77
CA SER A 255 -12.68 2.31 -8.75
C SER A 255 -13.55 3.55 -9.00
N GLY A 256 -12.95 4.71 -9.25
CA GLY A 256 -13.63 5.93 -9.71
C GLY A 256 -14.81 6.34 -8.82
N PRO A 257 -16.04 6.53 -9.36
CA PRO A 257 -17.19 7.02 -8.60
C PRO A 257 -17.69 6.06 -7.51
N LYS A 258 -17.25 4.78 -7.51
CA LYS A 258 -17.57 3.79 -6.46
C LYS A 258 -16.54 3.77 -5.32
N ARG A 259 -15.60 4.73 -5.31
CA ARG A 259 -14.54 4.81 -4.29
C ARG A 259 -15.10 5.20 -2.93
N HIS A 260 -14.80 4.38 -1.93
CA HIS A 260 -15.06 4.70 -0.52
C HIS A 260 -13.84 5.39 0.10
N VAL A 261 -13.98 6.66 0.48
CA VAL A 261 -12.90 7.44 1.09
C VAL A 261 -12.39 6.78 2.38
N TRP A 262 -13.31 6.27 3.21
CA TRP A 262 -12.96 5.58 4.46
C TRP A 262 -12.11 4.31 4.20
N PHE A 263 -12.34 3.60 3.10
CA PHE A 263 -11.58 2.40 2.76
C PHE A 263 -10.17 2.77 2.31
N THR A 264 -10.03 3.81 1.47
CA THR A 264 -8.70 4.31 1.12
C THR A 264 -7.94 4.81 2.34
N ASN A 265 -8.62 5.48 3.28
CA ASN A 265 -7.99 5.96 4.51
C ASN A 265 -7.55 4.80 5.41
N ALA A 266 -8.32 3.70 5.49
CA ALA A 266 -7.93 2.52 6.25
C ALA A 266 -6.66 1.86 5.67
N CYS A 267 -6.60 1.67 4.35
CA CYS A 267 -5.38 1.19 3.69
C CYS A 267 -4.20 2.13 3.94
N THR A 268 -4.39 3.43 3.74
CA THR A 268 -3.34 4.45 3.95
C THR A 268 -2.85 4.46 5.40
N SER A 269 -3.74 4.30 6.39
CA SER A 269 -3.34 4.26 7.80
C SER A 269 -2.38 3.11 8.11
N ILE A 270 -2.64 1.90 7.57
CA ILE A 270 -1.77 0.74 7.82
C ILE A 270 -0.45 0.87 7.04
N LEU A 271 -0.50 1.37 5.81
CA LEU A 271 0.70 1.66 5.02
C LEU A 271 1.57 2.72 5.71
N ASN A 272 0.99 3.82 6.21
CA ASN A 272 1.69 4.85 6.97
C ASN A 272 2.32 4.28 8.24
N ASN A 273 1.58 3.48 9.00
CA ASN A 273 2.12 2.82 10.20
C ASN A 273 3.31 1.90 9.88
N THR A 274 3.38 1.37 8.66
CA THR A 274 4.50 0.54 8.21
C THR A 274 5.67 1.41 7.75
N LEU A 275 5.42 2.43 6.94
CA LEU A 275 6.44 3.34 6.42
C LEU A 275 7.13 4.14 7.54
N ASN A 276 6.39 4.45 8.61
CA ASN A 276 6.88 5.18 9.78
C ASN A 276 7.74 4.32 10.72
N LYS A 277 7.92 3.02 10.43
CA LYS A 277 8.89 2.17 11.14
C LYS A 277 10.29 2.37 10.54
N PRO A 278 11.36 2.13 11.32
CA PRO A 278 12.70 2.05 10.75
C PRO A 278 12.73 0.95 9.67
N ASN A 279 13.34 1.23 8.53
CA ASN A 279 13.35 0.36 7.34
C ASN A 279 11.95 0.01 6.79
N GLY A 280 10.95 0.84 7.08
CA GLY A 280 9.58 0.68 6.58
C GLY A 280 9.51 0.68 5.06
N ILE A 281 10.27 1.57 4.40
CA ILE A 281 10.36 1.63 2.93
C ILE A 281 10.93 0.33 2.37
N GLU A 282 12.02 -0.17 2.96
CA GLU A 282 12.66 -1.41 2.53
C GLU A 282 11.72 -2.61 2.66
N THR A 283 10.93 -2.65 3.74
CA THR A 283 9.90 -3.68 3.97
C THR A 283 8.82 -3.64 2.88
N VAL A 284 8.38 -2.45 2.48
CA VAL A 284 7.41 -2.27 1.38
C VAL A 284 8.00 -2.70 0.04
N LEU A 285 9.27 -2.40 -0.22
CA LEU A 285 9.95 -2.84 -1.44
C LEU A 285 10.08 -4.35 -1.51
N LYS A 286 10.51 -4.99 -0.43
CA LYS A 286 10.58 -6.46 -0.31
C LYS A 286 9.21 -7.12 -0.53
N ALA A 287 8.13 -6.49 -0.06
CA ALA A 287 6.76 -6.99 -0.25
C ALA A 287 6.28 -6.95 -1.71
N MET A 288 6.71 -5.95 -2.48
CA MET A 288 6.20 -5.69 -3.83
C MET A 288 7.06 -6.29 -4.93
N CYS A 289 8.37 -6.28 -4.74
CA CYS A 289 9.38 -6.68 -5.69
C CYS A 289 9.91 -8.07 -5.32
N ASP A 290 9.01 -9.09 -5.35
CA ASP A 290 9.34 -10.53 -5.28
C ASP A 290 10.72 -10.83 -5.92
N GLU A 291 11.45 -11.85 -5.47
CA GLU A 291 12.90 -12.08 -5.74
C GLU A 291 13.40 -11.99 -7.21
N ASP A 292 12.51 -11.93 -8.20
CA ASP A 292 12.82 -11.70 -9.61
C ASP A 292 13.03 -10.21 -9.96
N PHE A 293 14.17 -9.66 -9.57
CA PHE A 293 14.57 -8.26 -9.79
C PHE A 293 14.83 -7.88 -11.27
N THR A 294 14.79 -8.83 -12.19
CA THR A 294 15.10 -8.65 -13.61
C THR A 294 13.87 -8.36 -14.49
N SER A 295 12.65 -8.51 -13.94
CA SER A 295 11.42 -8.34 -14.70
C SER A 295 11.10 -6.85 -14.96
N PRO A 296 10.78 -6.44 -16.20
CA PRO A 296 10.33 -5.07 -16.50
C PRO A 296 9.10 -4.62 -15.69
N LEU A 297 8.31 -5.57 -15.19
CA LEU A 297 7.17 -5.29 -14.32
C LEU A 297 7.59 -4.73 -12.95
N VAL A 298 8.80 -5.04 -12.48
CA VAL A 298 9.37 -4.51 -11.22
C VAL A 298 9.47 -3.00 -11.29
N TRP A 299 9.95 -2.44 -12.41
CA TRP A 299 10.08 -0.99 -12.59
C TRP A 299 8.73 -0.28 -12.53
N ARG A 300 7.70 -0.87 -13.14
CA ARG A 300 6.32 -0.33 -13.04
C ARG A 300 5.79 -0.41 -11.61
N LYS A 301 6.09 -1.48 -10.87
CA LYS A 301 5.72 -1.61 -9.46
C LYS A 301 6.41 -0.54 -8.62
N LEU A 302 7.70 -0.30 -8.82
CA LEU A 302 8.46 0.73 -8.11
C LEU A 302 7.89 2.13 -8.35
N ASP A 303 7.54 2.49 -9.59
CA ASP A 303 6.92 3.78 -9.89
C ASP A 303 5.59 3.97 -9.14
N ILE A 304 4.77 2.91 -9.08
CA ILE A 304 3.51 2.92 -8.33
C ILE A 304 3.78 3.12 -6.83
N VAL A 305 4.74 2.37 -6.25
CA VAL A 305 5.08 2.49 -4.82
C VAL A 305 5.61 3.89 -4.51
N ALA A 306 6.52 4.40 -5.32
CA ALA A 306 7.10 5.74 -5.21
C ALA A 306 6.02 6.83 -5.23
N ARG A 307 5.07 6.72 -6.16
CA ARG A 307 3.92 7.63 -6.24
C ARG A 307 3.02 7.55 -5.01
N ILE A 308 2.75 6.34 -4.51
CA ILE A 308 1.94 6.14 -3.30
C ILE A 308 2.61 6.85 -2.12
N ILE A 309 3.90 6.62 -1.90
CA ILE A 309 4.67 7.24 -0.81
C ILE A 309 4.68 8.76 -0.94
N ALA A 310 4.90 9.30 -2.14
CA ALA A 310 4.90 10.75 -2.37
C ALA A 310 3.54 11.41 -2.11
N THR A 311 2.42 10.68 -2.27
CA THR A 311 1.06 11.16 -1.96
C THR A 311 0.67 11.02 -0.49
N MET A 312 1.45 10.30 0.32
CA MET A 312 1.16 10.13 1.75
C MET A 312 1.61 11.38 2.52
N ASN A 313 0.65 12.07 3.13
CA ASN A 313 0.87 13.32 3.86
C ASN A 313 1.20 13.09 5.34
N THR A 314 2.13 12.20 5.67
CA THR A 314 2.44 11.88 7.07
C THR A 314 3.92 11.54 7.29
N ALA A 315 4.50 12.06 8.38
CA ALA A 315 5.79 11.68 8.94
C ALA A 315 6.97 11.69 7.94
N TYR A 316 7.14 12.79 7.23
CA TYR A 316 8.28 13.03 6.34
C TYR A 316 9.63 12.97 7.07
N ASP A 317 9.66 13.31 8.36
CA ASP A 317 10.85 13.23 9.21
C ASP A 317 11.40 11.81 9.37
N VAL A 318 10.59 10.77 9.12
CA VAL A 318 11.01 9.37 9.18
C VAL A 318 11.17 8.78 7.78
N THR A 319 10.29 9.16 6.85
CA THR A 319 10.25 8.58 5.50
C THR A 319 11.34 9.16 4.59
N CYS A 320 11.57 10.48 4.61
CA CYS A 320 12.57 11.12 3.75
C CYS A 320 14.02 10.70 4.08
N PRO A 321 14.43 10.57 5.36
CA PRO A 321 15.77 10.06 5.68
C PRO A 321 16.03 8.65 5.17
N GLN A 322 15.02 7.77 5.17
CA GLN A 322 15.15 6.42 4.59
C GLN A 322 15.40 6.46 3.07
N ILE A 323 14.75 7.38 2.36
CA ILE A 323 14.97 7.59 0.91
C ILE A 323 16.39 8.12 0.66
N VAL A 324 16.83 9.09 1.46
CA VAL A 324 18.19 9.64 1.37
C VAL A 324 19.23 8.55 1.66
N GLN A 325 19.01 7.70 2.67
CA GLN A 325 19.89 6.58 2.97
C GLN A 325 19.98 5.60 1.79
N MET A 326 18.86 5.34 1.11
CA MET A 326 18.85 4.51 -0.11
C MET A 326 19.66 5.13 -1.25
N LEU A 327 19.65 6.46 -1.40
CA LEU A 327 20.50 7.18 -2.35
C LEU A 327 21.98 7.12 -1.99
N GLN A 328 22.33 6.88 -0.73
CA GLN A 328 23.71 6.82 -0.24
C GLN A 328 24.32 5.41 -0.32
N TYR A 329 23.53 4.37 -0.61
CA TYR A 329 24.07 3.02 -0.71
C TYR A 329 25.15 2.93 -1.79
N ASN A 330 26.34 2.50 -1.40
CA ASN A 330 27.49 2.34 -2.29
C ASN A 330 27.62 0.90 -2.76
N GLU A 331 28.30 0.72 -3.89
CA GLU A 331 28.56 -0.58 -4.52
C GLU A 331 29.27 -1.57 -3.57
N ASP A 332 30.05 -1.06 -2.61
CA ASP A 332 30.82 -1.88 -1.65
C ASP A 332 29.99 -2.43 -0.48
N LEU A 333 28.79 -1.87 -0.21
CA LEU A 333 28.00 -2.17 0.99
C LEU A 333 26.86 -3.17 0.74
N ILE A 334 26.51 -3.45 -0.51
CA ILE A 334 25.35 -4.29 -0.86
C ILE A 334 25.81 -5.65 -1.41
N VAL A 335 25.23 -6.72 -0.87
CA VAL A 335 25.55 -8.12 -1.18
C VAL A 335 25.22 -8.51 -2.64
N SER A 336 24.30 -7.80 -3.31
CA SER A 336 23.95 -8.03 -4.72
C SER A 336 23.78 -6.74 -5.54
N ASN A 337 24.34 -6.73 -6.76
CA ASN A 337 24.25 -5.61 -7.71
C ASN A 337 22.79 -5.28 -8.09
N ASP A 338 21.90 -6.26 -8.08
CA ASP A 338 20.49 -6.06 -8.46
C ASP A 338 19.67 -5.32 -7.40
N GLN A 339 19.95 -5.54 -6.11
CA GLN A 339 19.31 -4.78 -5.03
C GLN A 339 19.74 -3.31 -5.04
N LEU A 340 21.01 -3.04 -5.34
CA LEU A 340 21.51 -1.67 -5.47
C LEU A 340 20.80 -0.94 -6.62
N LYS A 341 20.64 -1.59 -7.78
CA LYS A 341 19.88 -1.01 -8.90
C LYS A 341 18.44 -0.71 -8.51
N LEU A 342 17.79 -1.64 -7.78
CA LEU A 342 16.43 -1.46 -7.32
C LEU A 342 16.28 -0.25 -6.38
N TYR A 343 17.13 -0.12 -5.37
CA TYR A 343 17.08 1.02 -4.44
C TYR A 343 17.38 2.35 -5.14
N ASN A 344 18.35 2.37 -6.05
CA ASN A 344 18.66 3.57 -6.82
C ASN A 344 17.47 4.01 -7.68
N GLN A 345 16.89 3.10 -8.47
CA GLN A 345 15.76 3.44 -9.33
C GLN A 345 14.53 3.85 -8.52
N PHE A 346 14.24 3.14 -7.43
CA PHE A 346 13.16 3.49 -6.53
C PHE A 346 13.35 4.90 -5.93
N SER A 347 14.55 5.22 -5.48
CA SER A 347 14.85 6.51 -4.86
C SER A 347 14.72 7.66 -5.87
N ILE A 348 15.19 7.46 -7.11
CA ILE A 348 15.03 8.43 -8.21
C ILE A 348 13.54 8.66 -8.50
N ALA A 349 12.77 7.57 -8.69
CA ALA A 349 11.33 7.66 -8.94
C ALA A 349 10.60 8.39 -7.79
N THR A 350 10.98 8.10 -6.55
CA THR A 350 10.38 8.71 -5.36
C THR A 350 10.70 10.21 -5.30
N CYS A 351 11.95 10.60 -5.52
CA CYS A 351 12.33 12.02 -5.58
C CYS A 351 11.59 12.78 -6.68
N LYS A 352 11.40 12.17 -7.85
CA LYS A 352 10.61 12.73 -8.96
C LYS A 352 9.16 12.96 -8.56
N HIS A 353 8.50 11.96 -7.97
CA HIS A 353 7.11 12.12 -7.52
C HIS A 353 6.98 13.14 -6.38
N PHE A 354 7.93 13.20 -5.44
CA PHE A 354 7.96 14.24 -4.42
C PHE A 354 8.10 15.64 -5.03
N HIS A 355 9.01 15.82 -6.00
CA HIS A 355 9.16 17.09 -6.69
C HIS A 355 7.88 17.52 -7.43
N GLN A 356 7.20 16.58 -8.10
CA GLN A 356 5.98 16.86 -8.87
C GLN A 356 4.74 17.11 -7.99
N LEU A 357 4.58 16.35 -6.91
CA LEU A 357 3.36 16.36 -6.11
C LEU A 357 3.47 17.24 -4.86
N ASN A 358 4.65 17.30 -4.24
CA ASN A 358 4.90 17.97 -2.96
C ASN A 358 6.28 18.68 -2.97
N PRO A 359 6.49 19.71 -3.80
CA PRO A 359 7.81 20.32 -4.02
C PRO A 359 8.41 20.91 -2.74
N VAL A 360 7.59 21.46 -1.83
CA VAL A 360 8.06 22.02 -0.56
C VAL A 360 8.71 20.94 0.32
N VAL A 361 8.09 19.75 0.40
CA VAL A 361 8.60 18.62 1.18
C VAL A 361 9.88 18.09 0.55
N PHE A 362 9.90 17.95 -0.77
CA PHE A 362 11.09 17.55 -1.52
C PHE A 362 12.27 18.47 -1.21
N HIS A 363 12.08 19.79 -1.32
CA HIS A 363 13.14 20.75 -1.07
C HIS A 363 13.64 20.69 0.38
N THR A 364 12.72 20.71 1.33
CA THR A 364 13.03 20.80 2.76
C THR A 364 13.73 19.55 3.29
N HIS A 365 13.23 18.35 2.95
CA HIS A 365 13.67 17.11 3.58
C HIS A 365 14.65 16.27 2.73
N ILE A 366 14.71 16.47 1.41
CA ILE A 366 15.54 15.66 0.52
C ILE A 366 16.60 16.53 -0.17
N TYR A 367 16.19 17.50 -0.97
CA TYR A 367 17.11 18.27 -1.81
C TYR A 367 18.15 19.05 -1.00
N ASN A 368 17.70 19.76 0.06
CA ASN A 368 18.61 20.51 0.92
C ASN A 368 19.62 19.60 1.62
N HIS A 369 19.25 18.36 1.93
CA HIS A 369 20.20 17.40 2.51
C HIS A 369 21.27 16.97 1.51
N VAL A 370 20.88 16.75 0.24
CA VAL A 370 21.82 16.38 -0.83
C VAL A 370 22.76 17.54 -1.17
N ILE A 371 22.26 18.78 -1.17
CA ILE A 371 22.99 19.99 -1.56
C ILE A 371 23.75 20.64 -0.40
N ALA A 372 23.37 20.44 0.87
CA ALA A 372 23.98 21.12 2.01
C ALA A 372 25.52 21.03 2.05
N PRO A 373 26.16 19.88 1.75
CA PRO A 373 27.63 19.81 1.71
C PRO A 373 28.27 20.69 0.62
N LEU A 374 27.55 21.00 -0.46
CA LEU A 374 27.99 21.93 -1.50
C LEU A 374 27.85 23.40 -1.06
N GLU A 375 26.73 23.77 -0.44
CA GLU A 375 26.53 25.13 0.08
C GLU A 375 27.49 25.46 1.24
N GLN A 376 27.85 24.45 2.03
CA GLN A 376 28.88 24.59 3.06
C GLN A 376 30.27 24.87 2.45
N MET A 377 30.58 24.41 1.23
CA MET A 377 31.83 24.76 0.55
C MET A 377 31.82 26.20 0.04
N GLU A 378 30.68 26.66 -0.47
CA GLU A 378 30.51 28.05 -0.93
C GLU A 378 30.72 29.04 0.23
N SER A 379 30.29 28.67 1.45
CA SER A 379 30.44 29.49 2.66
C SER A 379 31.77 29.28 3.41
N LYS A 380 32.39 28.09 3.37
CA LYS A 380 33.64 27.76 4.09
C LYS A 380 34.94 28.08 3.35
N ASN A 381 34.92 28.97 2.36
CA ASN A 381 36.15 29.61 1.85
C ASN A 381 36.94 30.43 2.94
N GLN A 382 36.65 30.26 4.23
CA GLN A 382 37.29 30.94 5.35
C GLN A 382 37.83 30.05 6.50
N THR A 383 37.53 28.74 6.62
CA THR A 383 38.13 27.95 7.73
C THR A 383 38.29 26.46 7.44
N THR A 384 39.52 26.00 7.64
CA THR A 384 40.09 24.66 7.55
C THR A 384 39.65 23.74 8.70
N GLU A 385 38.75 22.79 8.45
CA GLU A 385 38.67 21.53 9.23
C GLU A 385 38.43 20.34 8.28
N GLY A 386 39.43 19.46 8.24
CA GLY A 386 39.61 18.40 7.25
C GLY A 386 39.05 17.03 7.67
N ASN A 387 38.78 16.24 6.64
CA ASN A 387 38.39 14.81 6.61
C ASN A 387 36.91 14.46 6.74
N THR A 388 36.11 15.06 7.63
CA THR A 388 34.67 14.71 7.71
C THR A 388 33.85 15.39 6.59
N SER A 389 34.27 16.57 6.16
CA SER A 389 33.65 17.37 5.09
C SER A 389 33.88 16.77 3.68
N SER A 390 34.99 16.07 3.48
CA SER A 390 35.34 15.50 2.16
C SER A 390 34.51 14.27 1.83
N LEU A 391 34.25 13.40 2.83
CA LEU A 391 33.43 12.20 2.65
C LEU A 391 31.94 12.55 2.43
N SER A 392 31.44 13.57 3.13
CA SER A 392 30.08 14.08 2.91
C SER A 392 29.93 14.71 1.52
N LEU A 393 30.95 15.41 1.03
CA LEU A 393 30.94 16.00 -0.31
C LEU A 393 30.94 14.91 -1.41
N THR A 394 31.80 13.89 -1.27
CA THR A 394 31.82 12.73 -2.17
C THR A 394 30.45 12.06 -2.23
N SER A 395 29.82 11.81 -1.08
CA SER A 395 28.48 11.23 -1.01
C SER A 395 27.44 12.11 -1.71
N SER A 396 27.46 13.43 -1.47
CA SER A 396 26.57 14.38 -2.15
C SER A 396 26.72 14.36 -3.67
N LEU A 397 27.96 14.35 -4.18
CA LEU A 397 28.21 14.31 -5.62
C LEU A 397 27.71 13.01 -6.25
N LEU A 398 27.86 11.88 -5.56
CA LEU A 398 27.31 10.59 -6.00
C LEU A 398 25.77 10.59 -6.01
N MET A 399 25.14 11.19 -4.99
CA MET A 399 23.68 11.34 -4.94
C MET A 399 23.17 12.25 -6.08
N LEU A 400 23.88 13.33 -6.39
CA LEU A 400 23.52 14.23 -7.50
C LEU A 400 23.65 13.56 -8.85
N ASP A 401 24.75 12.87 -9.12
CA ASP A 401 24.90 12.08 -10.35
C ASP A 401 23.73 11.10 -10.52
N ARG A 402 23.37 10.36 -9.47
CA ARG A 402 22.23 9.43 -9.51
C ARG A 402 20.90 10.12 -9.80
N LEU A 403 20.64 11.28 -9.20
CA LEU A 403 19.37 11.99 -9.33
C LEU A 403 19.18 12.66 -10.71
N PHE A 404 20.26 13.10 -11.35
CA PHE A 404 20.20 13.96 -12.53
C PHE A 404 20.75 13.34 -13.82
N SER A 405 21.65 12.34 -13.73
CA SER A 405 22.24 11.67 -14.90
C SER A 405 21.33 10.59 -15.51
N HIS A 406 20.26 10.18 -14.82
CA HIS A 406 19.31 9.19 -15.32
C HIS A 406 18.30 9.81 -16.31
N VAL A 407 17.90 9.08 -17.36
CA VAL A 407 16.93 9.55 -18.39
C VAL A 407 15.60 9.98 -17.76
N ASP A 408 15.16 9.26 -16.73
CA ASP A 408 13.96 9.56 -15.93
C ASP A 408 14.21 10.41 -14.68
N GLY A 409 15.38 11.05 -14.57
CA GLY A 409 15.82 11.82 -13.40
C GLY A 409 15.06 13.13 -13.14
N LEU A 410 15.57 13.91 -12.19
CA LEU A 410 15.01 15.22 -11.83
C LEU A 410 15.27 16.29 -12.91
N PRO A 411 14.45 17.36 -12.96
CA PRO A 411 14.65 18.48 -13.89
C PRO A 411 16.03 19.14 -13.68
N ARG A 412 16.81 19.23 -14.75
CA ARG A 412 18.21 19.70 -14.74
C ARG A 412 18.33 21.17 -14.36
N GLU A 413 17.25 21.92 -14.52
CA GLU A 413 17.13 23.33 -14.15
C GLU A 413 17.43 23.56 -12.66
N LEU A 414 17.13 22.57 -11.80
CA LEU A 414 17.40 22.62 -10.36
C LEU A 414 18.90 22.72 -10.05
N LEU A 415 19.77 22.24 -10.94
CA LEU A 415 21.23 22.26 -10.74
C LEU A 415 21.91 23.50 -11.33
N THR A 416 21.19 24.32 -12.10
CA THR A 416 21.76 25.50 -12.80
C THR A 416 22.43 26.48 -11.82
N LYS A 417 21.87 26.65 -10.62
CA LYS A 417 22.42 27.52 -9.58
C LYS A 417 23.81 27.06 -9.10
N TYR A 418 24.08 25.77 -9.15
CA TYR A 418 25.30 25.15 -8.61
C TYR A 418 26.32 24.79 -9.71
N THR A 419 26.06 25.11 -10.98
CA THR A 419 26.93 24.76 -12.10
C THR A 419 28.35 25.31 -11.95
N ASN A 420 28.50 26.56 -11.49
CA ASN A 420 29.81 27.17 -11.21
C ASN A 420 30.59 26.37 -10.16
N LEU A 421 29.92 25.94 -9.09
CA LEU A 421 30.53 25.20 -8.00
C LEU A 421 30.93 23.77 -8.44
N LEU A 422 30.06 23.09 -9.20
CA LEU A 422 30.36 21.77 -9.77
C LEU A 422 31.54 21.83 -10.74
N PHE A 423 31.62 22.86 -11.57
CA PHE A 423 32.74 23.09 -12.47
C PHE A 423 34.05 23.39 -11.71
N PHE A 424 33.98 24.22 -10.66
CA PHE A 424 35.11 24.48 -9.78
C PHE A 424 35.61 23.20 -9.11
N ILE A 425 34.71 22.36 -8.60
CA ILE A 425 35.09 21.06 -8.03
C ILE A 425 35.77 20.21 -9.11
N TYR A 426 35.18 20.07 -10.31
CA TYR A 426 35.77 19.28 -11.40
C TYR A 426 37.20 19.69 -11.73
N PHE A 427 37.46 20.99 -11.82
CA PHE A 427 38.78 21.52 -12.11
C PHE A 427 39.80 21.23 -10.98
N ASN A 428 39.36 21.31 -9.72
CA ASN A 428 40.22 21.14 -8.54
C ASN A 428 40.31 19.70 -8.01
N ILE A 429 39.60 18.73 -8.62
CA ILE A 429 39.63 17.30 -8.21
C ILE A 429 41.06 16.72 -8.21
N HIS A 430 41.95 17.23 -9.07
CA HIS A 430 43.34 16.76 -9.17
C HIS A 430 44.17 17.02 -7.90
N SER A 431 43.72 17.89 -7.00
CA SER A 431 44.44 18.24 -5.78
C SER A 431 44.22 17.27 -4.61
N SER A 432 43.29 16.30 -4.72
CA SER A 432 43.06 15.31 -3.64
C SER A 432 42.69 13.92 -4.18
N PRO A 433 43.40 12.85 -3.77
CA PRO A 433 43.19 11.49 -4.26
C PRO A 433 41.82 10.89 -3.86
N ILE A 434 41.12 11.51 -2.90
CA ILE A 434 39.80 11.07 -2.41
C ILE A 434 38.70 11.25 -3.47
N TYR A 435 38.87 12.19 -4.42
CA TYR A 435 37.83 12.53 -5.40
C TYR A 435 38.01 11.89 -6.78
N ILE A 436 39.06 11.10 -6.97
CA ILE A 436 39.36 10.41 -8.23
C ILE A 436 38.17 9.52 -8.70
N PRO A 437 37.51 8.73 -7.83
CA PRO A 437 36.36 7.89 -8.24
C PRO A 437 35.14 8.71 -8.69
N VAL A 438 35.03 9.95 -8.24
CA VAL A 438 33.89 10.84 -8.51
C VAL A 438 34.07 11.61 -9.82
N LYS A 439 35.31 11.75 -10.31
CA LYS A 439 35.62 12.59 -11.49
C LYS A 439 34.79 12.22 -12.71
N ALA A 440 34.71 10.93 -13.05
CA ALA A 440 33.94 10.46 -14.20
C ALA A 440 32.43 10.72 -14.05
N ARG A 441 31.92 10.60 -12.83
CA ARG A 441 30.50 10.88 -12.51
C ARG A 441 30.19 12.37 -12.55
N LEU A 442 31.11 13.21 -12.07
CA LEU A 442 30.98 14.66 -12.15
C LEU A 442 31.06 15.16 -13.61
N GLU A 443 31.92 14.56 -14.42
CA GLU A 443 31.98 14.82 -15.86
C GLU A 443 30.64 14.48 -16.54
N ASN A 444 30.09 13.30 -16.26
CA ASN A 444 28.78 12.90 -16.76
C ASN A 444 27.67 13.84 -16.31
N LEU A 445 27.70 14.28 -15.04
CA LEU A 445 26.72 15.25 -14.51
C LEU A 445 26.81 16.59 -15.24
N LEU A 446 28.01 17.14 -15.44
CA LEU A 446 28.23 18.39 -16.16
C LEU A 446 27.83 18.29 -17.64
N LEU A 447 28.18 17.19 -18.31
CA LEU A 447 27.76 16.91 -19.70
C LEU A 447 26.24 16.80 -19.80
N THR A 448 25.60 16.14 -18.84
CA THR A 448 24.15 16.01 -18.78
C THR A 448 23.48 17.37 -18.57
N LEU A 449 24.05 18.24 -17.75
CA LEU A 449 23.57 19.63 -17.60
C LEU A 449 23.73 20.42 -18.90
N TRP A 450 24.91 20.42 -19.50
CA TRP A 450 25.17 21.21 -20.71
C TRP A 450 24.38 20.74 -21.93
N THR A 451 24.11 19.44 -22.05
CA THR A 451 23.24 18.93 -23.13
C THR A 451 21.78 19.37 -23.01
N SER A 452 21.36 19.91 -21.86
CA SER A 452 19.99 20.44 -21.67
C SER A 452 19.81 21.91 -22.01
N PHE A 453 20.90 22.65 -22.24
CA PHE A 453 20.87 24.07 -22.55
C PHE A 453 21.10 24.31 -24.05
N SER A 454 20.59 25.43 -24.57
CA SER A 454 20.94 25.86 -25.93
C SER A 454 22.41 26.24 -26.01
N VAL A 455 22.98 26.25 -27.23
CA VAL A 455 24.38 26.64 -27.47
C VAL A 455 24.69 28.04 -26.89
N GLU A 456 23.73 28.97 -27.00
CA GLU A 456 23.84 30.33 -26.47
C GLU A 456 23.85 30.36 -24.94
N GLN A 457 23.00 29.55 -24.28
CA GLN A 457 22.96 29.43 -22.83
C GLN A 457 24.24 28.77 -22.29
N CYS A 458 24.76 27.75 -22.98
CA CYS A 458 26.05 27.14 -22.67
C CYS A 458 27.19 28.14 -22.75
N ALA A 459 27.21 29.02 -23.76
CA ALA A 459 28.22 30.07 -23.89
C ALA A 459 28.16 31.05 -22.70
N VAL A 460 26.96 31.45 -22.26
CA VAL A 460 26.78 32.31 -21.08
C VAL A 460 27.24 31.62 -19.79
N LEU A 461 26.90 30.34 -19.61
CA LEU A 461 27.28 29.56 -18.43
C LEU A 461 28.79 29.30 -18.38
N LEU A 462 29.42 28.96 -19.52
CA LEU A 462 30.86 28.80 -19.62
C LEU A 462 31.59 30.11 -19.35
N ASN A 463 31.10 31.23 -19.90
CA ASN A 463 31.67 32.55 -19.59
C ASN A 463 31.56 32.88 -18.10
N ARG A 464 30.45 32.54 -17.43
CA ARG A 464 30.34 32.69 -15.97
C ARG A 464 31.33 31.77 -15.23
N CYS A 465 31.45 30.51 -15.62
CA CYS A 465 32.36 29.54 -15.00
C CYS A 465 33.85 29.91 -15.18
N VAL A 466 34.23 30.44 -16.34
CA VAL A 466 35.63 30.75 -16.67
C VAL A 466 36.04 32.13 -16.11
N PHE A 467 35.14 33.12 -16.16
CA PHE A 467 35.49 34.51 -15.84
C PHE A 467 35.04 34.99 -14.45
N GLN A 468 34.13 34.30 -13.74
CA GLN A 468 33.78 34.65 -12.34
C GLN A 468 34.70 33.99 -11.28
N VAL A 469 35.67 33.16 -11.68
CA VAL A 469 36.69 32.63 -10.75
C VAL A 469 37.63 33.73 -10.22
N GLN A 470 37.54 34.95 -10.77
CA GLN A 470 38.24 36.14 -10.27
C GLN A 470 37.28 37.17 -9.63
N CYS A 471 36.69 36.85 -8.49
CA CYS A 471 36.21 37.88 -7.56
C CYS A 471 36.71 37.55 -6.15
N SER A 472 37.97 37.91 -5.88
CA SER A 472 38.37 38.25 -4.50
C SER A 472 37.64 39.55 -4.11
N PRO A 473 36.98 39.63 -2.94
CA PRO A 473 36.51 40.90 -2.42
C PRO A 473 37.71 41.63 -1.82
N GLY A 474 38.41 42.41 -2.63
CA GLY A 474 39.63 43.09 -2.21
C GLY A 474 39.92 44.31 -3.05
N GLY A 475 39.33 45.45 -2.69
CA GLY A 475 39.87 46.76 -2.97
C GLY A 475 39.33 47.47 -4.20
N VAL A 476 38.28 48.27 -4.01
CA VAL A 476 38.21 49.58 -4.66
C VAL A 476 37.97 50.62 -3.58
N LYS A 477 38.93 51.53 -3.49
CA LYS A 477 38.92 52.70 -2.60
C LYS A 477 37.72 53.57 -2.91
N SER A 478 37.10 54.03 -1.83
CA SER A 478 36.20 55.17 -1.72
C SER A 478 36.56 56.32 -2.67
N GLY A 479 35.62 56.65 -3.55
CA GLY A 479 35.47 57.98 -4.14
C GLY A 479 34.06 58.46 -3.82
N GLU A 480 33.97 59.47 -2.96
CA GLU A 480 32.75 60.21 -2.62
C GLU A 480 32.06 60.74 -3.88
N VAL A 481 30.72 60.61 -3.97
CA VAL A 481 29.81 61.71 -4.35
C VAL A 481 28.38 61.41 -3.83
N ARG A 482 27.96 62.24 -2.87
CA ARG A 482 26.62 62.76 -2.53
C ARG A 482 25.42 61.83 -2.35
N GLU A 483 25.01 61.74 -1.09
CA GLU A 483 23.63 61.56 -0.63
C GLU A 483 22.76 62.72 -1.12
N ASP A 484 21.66 62.39 -1.79
CA ASP A 484 20.44 63.20 -1.79
C ASP A 484 19.31 62.29 -1.30
N SER A 485 18.78 62.65 -0.15
CA SER A 485 17.67 62.05 0.59
C SER A 485 16.33 62.33 -0.09
N LEU A 486 15.53 61.28 -0.35
CA LEU A 486 14.09 61.41 -0.59
C LEU A 486 13.34 60.22 0.05
N ASP A 487 12.83 60.49 1.26
CA ASP A 487 11.49 60.18 1.80
C ASP A 487 10.89 58.78 1.57
N GLU A 488 10.98 57.97 2.62
CA GLU A 488 10.15 56.79 2.88
C GLU A 488 8.83 57.24 3.55
N ASP A 489 7.71 57.34 2.83
CA ASP A 489 6.38 57.52 3.47
C ASP A 489 5.17 56.96 2.67
N ASP A 490 5.36 56.24 1.56
CA ASP A 490 4.23 55.80 0.70
C ASP A 490 3.80 54.31 0.83
N ASP A 491 4.44 53.50 1.68
CA ASP A 491 4.20 52.04 1.72
C ASP A 491 3.09 51.57 2.69
N GLU A 492 2.53 52.43 3.55
CA GLU A 492 1.46 52.02 4.47
C GLU A 492 0.05 52.03 3.84
N GLU A 493 -0.20 52.83 2.79
CA GLU A 493 -1.54 52.95 2.21
C GLU A 493 -1.91 51.78 1.26
N GLU A 494 -0.92 51.13 0.63
CA GLU A 494 -1.14 49.93 -0.21
C GLU A 494 -1.40 48.67 0.63
N GLN A 495 -0.75 48.53 1.79
CA GLN A 495 -0.95 47.37 2.65
C GLN A 495 -2.35 47.34 3.30
N GLU A 496 -2.96 48.50 3.54
CA GLU A 496 -4.31 48.57 4.08
C GLU A 496 -5.42 48.29 3.04
N LYS A 497 -5.20 48.66 1.76
CA LYS A 497 -6.09 48.28 0.65
C LYS A 497 -6.08 46.77 0.40
N PHE A 498 -4.93 46.11 0.54
CA PHE A 498 -4.81 44.65 0.39
C PHE A 498 -5.54 43.89 1.51
N ARG A 499 -5.43 44.36 2.76
CA ARG A 499 -6.13 43.75 3.92
C ARG A 499 -7.65 43.89 3.86
N LYS A 500 -8.18 44.99 3.31
CA LYS A 500 -9.63 45.19 3.10
C LYS A 500 -10.18 44.33 1.95
N GLY A 501 -9.39 44.03 0.92
CA GLY A 501 -9.78 43.13 -0.18
C GLY A 501 -9.97 41.67 0.24
N ILE A 502 -9.11 41.15 1.12
CA ILE A 502 -9.18 39.75 1.58
C ILE A 502 -10.39 39.49 2.49
N ARG A 503 -10.85 40.50 3.26
CA ARG A 503 -12.04 40.35 4.11
C ARG A 503 -13.36 40.31 3.34
N ARG A 504 -13.45 40.89 2.13
CA ARG A 504 -14.66 40.82 1.29
C ARG A 504 -14.85 39.46 0.60
N ARG A 505 -13.77 38.75 0.25
CA ARG A 505 -13.86 37.43 -0.41
C ARG A 505 -14.26 36.27 0.52
N ARG A 506 -14.12 36.43 1.84
CA ARG A 506 -14.56 35.42 2.83
C ARG A 506 -16.05 35.49 3.20
N LYS A 507 -16.80 36.48 2.73
CA LYS A 507 -18.26 36.59 2.95
C LYS A 507 -19.11 36.13 1.76
N MET A 508 -18.51 35.65 0.67
CA MET A 508 -19.21 35.16 -0.53
C MET A 508 -18.80 33.74 -0.94
N ARG A 509 -18.40 32.89 0.01
CA ARG A 509 -18.24 31.45 -0.21
C ARG A 509 -18.90 30.66 0.89
#